data_AF-A0A369KEX7-F1
#
_entry.id   AF-A0A369KEX7-F1
#
_cell.length_a   1.000
_cell.length_b   1.000
_cell.length_c   1.000
_cell.angle_alpha   90.00
_cell.angle_beta   90.00
_cell.angle_gamma   90.00
#
_symmetry.space_group_name_H-M   'P 1'
#
loop_
_entity.id
_entity.type
_entity.pdbx_description
1 polymer ?
#
loop_
_entity_poly.entity_id
_entity_poly.type
_entity_poly.pdbx_seq_one_letter_code
_entity_poly.pdbx_strand_id
1 'polypeptide(L)'
;MYMYRFGEWLRRERLEHGWSQVELAEKTYGEISQAAISAYERNRSLPSILDVQILATACEQTLGSIPWDDFDLRVEKKRNWSQLKQERFDLAELTLADSVRTFDGKTYQLHGRIAIEQESKETREISQLYYRIRTVVGENQVIAKRKHPKDELIHVSRRRLVQQ
;
A
#
# COMPACT_ATOMS: atom_id res chain seq x y z
N MET A 1 1.51 2.39 -22.78
CA MET A 1 1.09 2.23 -21.37
C MET A 1 1.88 3.25 -20.57
N TYR A 2 1.26 4.37 -20.20
CA TYR A 2 1.93 5.39 -19.40
C TYR A 2 1.98 4.88 -17.96
N MET A 3 3.19 4.62 -17.46
CA MET A 3 3.42 4.14 -16.11
C MET A 3 3.32 5.35 -15.18
N TYR A 4 2.16 5.58 -14.57
CA TYR A 4 1.86 6.79 -13.79
C TYR A 4 2.49 6.74 -12.40
N ARG A 5 3.65 7.37 -12.21
CA ARG A 5 4.29 7.35 -10.87
C ARG A 5 3.55 8.28 -9.89
N PHE A 6 3.61 7.99 -8.59
CA PHE A 6 3.03 8.86 -7.56
C PHE A 6 3.41 10.34 -7.72
N GLY A 7 4.68 10.64 -8.04
CA GLY A 7 5.12 12.00 -8.29
C GLY A 7 4.44 12.69 -9.47
N GLU A 8 4.12 11.94 -10.52
CA GLU A 8 3.41 12.47 -11.69
C GLU A 8 1.94 12.72 -11.37
N TRP A 9 1.31 11.81 -10.63
CA TRP A 9 -0.03 12.02 -10.07
C TRP A 9 -0.07 13.28 -9.20
N LEU A 10 0.83 13.40 -8.23
CA LEU A 10 0.91 14.55 -7.34
C LEU A 10 1.07 15.87 -8.12
N ARG A 11 1.94 15.87 -9.12
CA ARG A 11 2.17 17.03 -9.98
C ARG A 11 0.91 17.39 -10.77
N ARG A 12 0.19 16.40 -11.29
CA ARG A 12 -1.05 16.63 -12.03
C ARG A 12 -2.10 17.26 -11.13
N GLU A 13 -2.42 16.65 -9.98
CA GLU A 13 -3.42 17.19 -9.04
C GLU A 13 -3.06 18.62 -8.66
N ARG A 14 -1.80 18.87 -8.27
CA ARG A 14 -1.32 20.21 -7.92
C ARG A 14 -1.55 21.24 -9.03
N LEU A 15 -1.27 20.87 -10.29
CA LEU A 15 -1.43 21.76 -11.44
C LEU A 15 -2.89 21.96 -11.83
N GLU A 16 -3.75 20.97 -11.65
CA GLU A 16 -5.19 21.09 -11.86
C GLU A 16 -5.82 22.09 -10.88
N HIS A 17 -5.33 22.13 -9.64
CA HIS A 17 -5.69 23.15 -8.68
C HIS A 17 -4.99 24.51 -8.89
N GLY A 18 -4.05 24.61 -9.82
CA GLY A 18 -3.30 25.84 -10.10
C GLY A 18 -2.25 26.21 -9.04
N TRP A 19 -1.85 25.27 -8.18
CA TRP A 19 -0.93 25.53 -7.08
C TRP A 19 0.54 25.39 -7.50
N SER A 20 1.39 26.21 -6.90
CA SER A 20 2.84 26.03 -6.86
C SER A 20 3.22 24.94 -5.84
N GLN A 21 4.45 24.43 -5.92
CA GLN A 21 4.96 23.48 -4.93
C GLN A 21 5.03 24.08 -3.51
N VAL A 22 5.15 25.41 -3.40
CA VAL A 22 5.12 26.13 -2.11
C VAL A 22 3.71 26.12 -1.54
N GLU A 23 2.70 26.47 -2.35
CA GLU A 23 1.31 26.47 -1.90
C GLU A 23 0.83 25.07 -1.50
N LEU A 24 1.27 24.02 -2.20
CA LEU A 24 0.98 22.65 -1.78
C LEU A 24 1.65 22.34 -0.43
N ALA A 25 2.90 22.78 -0.20
CA ALA A 25 3.57 22.60 1.09
C ALA A 25 2.78 23.30 2.23
N GLU A 26 2.28 24.51 1.99
CA GLU A 26 1.43 25.23 2.95
C GLU A 26 0.11 24.50 3.22
N LYS A 27 -0.50 23.87 2.21
CA LYS A 27 -1.70 23.04 2.36
C LYS A 27 -1.47 21.77 3.19
N THR A 28 -0.21 21.32 3.31
CA THR A 28 0.16 20.25 4.26
C THR A 28 0.40 20.77 5.68
N TYR A 29 0.09 22.05 5.97
CA TYR A 29 0.39 22.72 7.24
C TYR A 29 1.89 22.69 7.62
N GLY A 30 2.76 22.63 6.61
CA GLY A 30 4.22 22.59 6.79
C GLY A 30 4.79 21.21 7.15
N GLU A 31 3.95 20.16 7.26
CA GLU A 31 4.40 18.78 7.51
C GLU A 31 5.31 18.28 6.38
N ILE A 32 5.06 18.72 5.14
CA ILE A 32 5.86 18.37 3.97
C ILE A 32 6.44 19.62 3.34
N SER A 33 7.76 19.70 3.31
CA SER A 33 8.47 20.82 2.69
C SER A 33 8.28 20.87 1.17
N GLN A 34 8.38 22.07 0.59
CA GLN A 34 8.41 22.27 -0.86
C GLN A 34 9.52 21.45 -1.53
N ALA A 35 10.69 21.33 -0.88
CA ALA A 35 11.80 20.54 -1.39
C ALA A 35 11.44 19.04 -1.49
N ALA A 36 10.74 18.49 -0.49
CA ALA A 36 10.25 17.12 -0.52
C ALA A 36 9.22 16.90 -1.63
N ILE A 37 8.25 17.81 -1.78
CA ILE A 37 7.27 17.78 -2.89
C ILE A 37 8.00 17.77 -4.23
N SER A 38 8.99 18.66 -4.41
CA SER A 38 9.79 18.73 -5.63
C SER A 38 10.55 17.44 -5.90
N ALA A 39 11.11 16.81 -4.86
CA ALA A 39 11.78 15.53 -4.98
C ALA A 39 10.82 14.39 -5.37
N TYR A 40 9.62 14.34 -4.77
CA TYR A 40 8.58 13.37 -5.11
C TYR A 40 8.10 13.53 -6.55
N GLU A 41 7.74 14.74 -6.98
CA GLU A 41 7.28 15.00 -8.35
C GLU A 41 8.31 14.66 -9.43
N ARG A 42 9.59 14.74 -9.08
CA ARG A 42 10.70 14.38 -9.97
C ARG A 42 11.16 12.94 -9.80
N ASN A 43 10.45 12.14 -9.01
CA ASN A 43 10.79 10.75 -8.68
C ASN A 43 12.22 10.59 -8.14
N ARG A 44 12.73 11.59 -7.42
CA ARG A 44 14.07 11.56 -6.79
C ARG A 44 14.06 10.90 -5.40
N SER A 45 12.89 10.79 -4.79
CA SER A 45 12.66 10.11 -3.52
C SER A 45 11.28 9.44 -3.54
N LEU A 46 11.12 8.40 -2.72
CA LEU A 46 9.83 7.77 -2.46
C LEU A 46 9.21 8.42 -1.21
N PRO A 47 7.95 8.84 -1.26
CA PRO A 47 7.24 9.31 -0.07
C PRO A 47 7.00 8.16 0.91
N SER A 48 6.87 8.46 2.19
CA SER A 48 6.32 7.51 3.16
C SER A 48 4.80 7.36 2.95
N ILE A 49 4.19 6.30 3.48
CA ILE A 49 2.72 6.16 3.45
C ILE A 49 2.01 7.33 4.16
N LEU A 50 2.63 7.88 5.21
CA LEU A 50 2.12 9.04 5.92
C LEU A 50 2.17 10.28 5.03
N ASP A 51 3.28 10.48 4.32
CA ASP A 51 3.44 11.60 3.40
C ASP A 51 2.39 11.51 2.28
N VAL A 52 2.16 10.30 1.74
CA VAL A 52 1.12 10.06 0.74
C VAL A 52 -0.27 10.45 1.28
N GLN A 53 -0.57 10.08 2.53
CA GLN A 53 -1.85 10.42 3.16
C GLN A 53 -2.01 11.94 3.37
N ILE A 54 -0.96 12.61 3.82
CA ILE A 54 -0.95 14.07 4.00
C ILE A 54 -1.15 14.77 2.67
N LEU A 55 -0.42 14.36 1.62
CA LEU A 55 -0.52 14.95 0.28
C LEU A 55 -1.88 14.70 -0.37
N ALA A 56 -2.44 13.49 -0.22
CA ALA A 56 -3.77 13.17 -0.70
C ALA A 56 -4.82 14.05 -0.03
N THR A 57 -4.78 14.16 1.31
CA THR A 57 -5.68 15.02 2.07
C THR A 57 -5.55 16.49 1.64
N ALA A 58 -4.32 16.97 1.44
CA ALA A 58 -4.06 18.34 1.00
C ALA A 58 -4.61 18.63 -0.42
N CYS A 59 -4.71 17.60 -1.27
CA CYS A 59 -5.34 17.68 -2.60
C CYS A 59 -6.84 17.34 -2.57
N GLU A 60 -7.47 17.27 -1.39
CA GLU A 60 -8.89 16.88 -1.24
C GLU A 60 -9.21 15.47 -1.79
N GLN A 61 -8.19 14.61 -1.84
CA GLN A 61 -8.25 13.23 -2.30
C GLN A 61 -8.23 12.26 -1.12
N THR A 62 -8.61 11.01 -1.39
CA THR A 62 -8.48 9.92 -0.42
C THR A 62 -7.36 8.98 -0.85
N LEU A 63 -6.84 8.15 0.06
CA LEU A 63 -5.89 7.11 -0.33
C LEU A 63 -6.51 6.16 -1.39
N GLY A 64 -7.83 5.94 -1.40
CA GLY A 64 -8.48 5.07 -2.39
C GLY A 64 -8.51 5.63 -3.82
N SER A 65 -8.35 6.94 -4.01
CA SER A 65 -8.35 7.57 -5.35
C SER A 65 -6.97 7.62 -6.01
N ILE A 66 -5.91 7.27 -5.28
CA ILE A 66 -4.54 7.23 -5.80
C ILE A 66 -4.38 6.03 -6.75
N PRO A 67 -3.68 6.19 -7.90
CA PRO A 67 -3.41 5.10 -8.85
C PRO A 67 -2.31 4.14 -8.32
N TRP A 68 -2.64 3.32 -7.32
CA TRP A 68 -1.70 2.40 -6.66
C TRP A 68 -1.13 1.31 -7.56
N ASP A 69 -1.83 0.94 -8.63
CA ASP A 69 -1.36 -0.07 -9.58
C ASP A 69 -0.04 0.35 -10.26
N ASP A 70 0.23 1.65 -10.29
CA ASP A 70 1.41 2.23 -10.94
C ASP A 70 2.52 2.65 -9.95
N PHE A 71 2.33 2.42 -8.65
CA PHE A 71 3.28 2.86 -7.61
C PHE A 71 3.32 1.94 -6.37
N ASP A 72 4.51 1.43 -6.06
CA ASP A 72 4.77 0.62 -4.86
C ASP A 72 5.63 1.39 -3.84
N LEU A 73 5.10 1.53 -2.62
CA LEU A 73 5.79 2.14 -1.47
C LEU A 73 6.86 1.24 -0.85
N ARG A 74 6.92 -0.03 -1.25
CA ARG A 74 7.86 -1.00 -0.69
C ARG A 74 9.23 -0.77 -1.31
N VAL A 75 10.12 -0.12 -0.55
CA VAL A 75 11.55 0.03 -0.88
C VAL A 75 12.18 -1.35 -0.99
N GLU A 76 12.22 -1.93 -2.20
CA GLU A 76 13.01 -3.07 -2.71
C GLU A 76 13.41 -4.22 -1.75
N LYS A 77 12.80 -4.36 -0.59
CA LYS A 77 12.97 -5.48 0.32
C LYS A 77 11.86 -6.47 0.02
N LYS A 78 11.86 -6.97 -1.23
CA LYS A 78 11.16 -8.21 -1.55
C LYS A 78 11.85 -9.30 -0.75
N ARG A 79 11.24 -9.65 0.38
CA ARG A 79 11.75 -10.71 1.24
C ARG A 79 11.67 -11.98 0.44
N ASN A 80 12.78 -12.67 0.23
CA ASN A 80 12.74 -13.98 -0.42
C ASN A 80 12.00 -14.94 0.51
N TRP A 81 10.71 -15.12 0.26
CA TRP A 81 9.85 -15.88 1.14
C TRP A 81 10.27 -17.35 1.21
N SER A 82 11.04 -17.87 0.23
CA SER A 82 11.32 -19.30 -0.01
C SER A 82 11.91 -20.11 1.16
N GLN A 83 12.43 -19.46 2.22
CA GLN A 83 13.10 -20.14 3.32
C GLN A 83 12.29 -20.27 4.63
N LEU A 84 11.07 -19.72 4.70
CA LEU A 84 10.29 -19.72 5.94
C LEU A 84 9.51 -21.05 6.10
N LYS A 85 9.88 -21.83 7.13
CA LYS A 85 9.11 -23.00 7.61
C LYS A 85 7.85 -22.51 8.35
N GLN A 86 6.97 -23.42 8.78
CA GLN A 86 5.66 -23.18 9.42
C GLN A 86 5.75 -22.34 10.71
N GLU A 87 6.07 -21.06 10.55
CA GLU A 87 6.11 -20.07 11.60
C GLU A 87 4.89 -19.16 11.45
N ARG A 88 4.64 -18.40 12.52
CA ARG A 88 3.58 -17.40 12.53
C ARG A 88 3.96 -16.28 11.56
N PHE A 89 3.04 -15.95 10.66
CA PHE A 89 3.15 -14.80 9.77
C PHE A 89 2.66 -13.56 10.51
N ASP A 90 3.55 -12.63 10.82
CA ASP A 90 3.24 -11.52 11.71
C ASP A 90 2.78 -10.24 10.98
N LEU A 91 2.48 -9.20 11.77
CA LEU A 91 2.03 -7.91 11.25
C LEU A 91 3.14 -7.16 10.48
N ALA A 92 4.41 -7.35 10.85
CA ALA A 92 5.52 -6.71 10.15
C ALA A 92 5.68 -7.33 8.75
N GLU A 93 5.53 -8.65 8.64
CA GLU A 93 5.54 -9.37 7.37
C GLU A 93 4.37 -9.02 6.47
N LEU A 94 3.19 -8.76 7.05
CA LEU A 94 2.03 -8.28 6.28
C LEU A 94 2.34 -6.99 5.54
N THR A 95 3.17 -6.09 6.09
CA THR A 95 3.47 -4.82 5.40
C THR A 95 4.28 -4.99 4.10
N LEU A 96 4.83 -6.18 3.87
CA LEU A 96 5.61 -6.53 2.70
C LEU A 96 4.83 -7.38 1.69
N ALA A 97 3.67 -7.92 2.06
CA ALA A 97 2.81 -8.70 1.18
C ALA A 97 2.10 -7.82 0.14
N ASP A 98 1.64 -8.42 -0.96
CA ASP A 98 0.96 -7.69 -2.05
C ASP A 98 -0.51 -7.47 -1.72
N SER A 99 -1.20 -8.53 -1.29
CA SER A 99 -2.63 -8.46 -1.03
C SER A 99 -3.07 -9.49 0.00
N VAL A 100 -4.26 -9.27 0.55
CA VAL A 100 -4.90 -10.19 1.47
C VAL A 100 -6.35 -10.42 1.08
N ARG A 101 -6.82 -11.64 1.32
CA ARG A 101 -8.22 -12.01 1.20
C ARG A 101 -8.78 -12.36 2.56
N THR A 102 -9.91 -11.77 2.92
CA THR A 102 -10.60 -11.98 4.20
C THR A 102 -11.61 -13.13 4.13
N PHE A 103 -12.11 -13.58 5.28
CA PHE A 103 -13.10 -14.68 5.35
C PHE A 103 -14.44 -14.33 4.70
N ASP A 104 -14.85 -13.07 4.71
CA ASP A 104 -16.04 -12.54 4.03
C ASP A 104 -15.84 -12.35 2.52
N GLY A 105 -14.69 -12.78 1.98
CA GLY A 105 -14.45 -12.84 0.54
C GLY A 105 -13.83 -11.59 -0.06
N LYS A 106 -13.76 -10.48 0.70
CA LYS A 106 -13.15 -9.22 0.26
C LYS A 106 -11.64 -9.36 0.04
N THR A 107 -11.14 -8.58 -0.91
CA THR A 107 -9.72 -8.54 -1.26
C THR A 107 -9.20 -7.14 -1.01
N TYR A 108 -8.08 -7.05 -0.30
CA TYR A 108 -7.42 -5.80 -0.01
C TYR A 108 -6.01 -5.80 -0.60
N GLN A 109 -5.68 -4.77 -1.40
CA GLN A 109 -4.31 -4.49 -1.82
C GLN A 109 -3.56 -3.84 -0.65
N LEU A 110 -2.31 -4.24 -0.45
CA LEU A 110 -1.50 -3.77 0.67
C LEU A 110 -0.42 -2.78 0.18
N HIS A 111 -0.38 -1.63 0.84
CA HIS A 111 0.61 -0.59 0.60
C HIS A 111 1.23 -0.16 1.92
N GLY A 112 2.26 -0.91 2.34
CA GLY A 112 2.90 -0.71 3.64
C GLY A 112 1.95 -1.08 4.79
N ARG A 113 1.51 -0.10 5.58
CA ARG A 113 0.59 -0.33 6.73
C ARG A 113 -0.89 -0.17 6.39
N ILE A 114 -1.19 0.26 5.17
CA ILE A 114 -2.55 0.51 4.69
C ILE A 114 -2.99 -0.62 3.76
N ALA A 115 -4.26 -0.95 3.86
CA ALA A 115 -4.96 -1.93 3.05
C ALA A 115 -6.13 -1.24 2.33
N ILE A 116 -6.29 -1.47 1.03
CA ILE A 116 -7.29 -0.82 0.19
C ILE A 116 -8.19 -1.90 -0.41
N GLU A 117 -9.47 -1.84 -0.09
CA GLU A 117 -10.46 -2.81 -0.58
C GLU A 117 -10.65 -2.66 -2.10
N GLN A 118 -10.65 -3.77 -2.83
CA GLN A 118 -10.57 -3.77 -4.28
C GLN A 118 -11.81 -3.15 -4.98
N GLU A 119 -13.02 -3.40 -4.46
CA GLU A 119 -14.29 -2.96 -5.02
C GLU A 119 -14.69 -1.57 -4.51
N SER A 120 -14.73 -1.37 -3.19
CA SER A 120 -15.22 -0.14 -2.56
C SER A 120 -14.17 0.96 -2.47
N LYS A 121 -12.89 0.63 -2.67
CA LYS A 121 -11.74 1.51 -2.42
C LYS A 121 -11.63 2.01 -0.97
N GLU A 122 -12.32 1.35 -0.04
CA GLU A 122 -12.24 1.66 1.38
C GLU A 122 -10.83 1.36 1.91
N THR A 123 -10.22 2.34 2.58
CA THR A 123 -8.89 2.21 3.16
C THR A 123 -8.97 1.86 4.64
N ARG A 124 -8.15 0.90 5.07
CA ARG A 124 -8.05 0.47 6.48
C ARG A 124 -6.60 0.27 6.87
N GLU A 125 -6.28 0.39 8.14
CA GLU A 125 -5.00 -0.11 8.64
C GLU A 125 -4.98 -1.64 8.64
N ILE A 126 -3.83 -2.23 8.30
CA ILE A 126 -3.64 -3.69 8.31
C ILE A 126 -3.90 -4.27 9.71
N SER A 127 -3.54 -3.54 10.77
CA SER A 127 -3.77 -3.91 12.17
C SER A 127 -5.25 -4.25 12.44
N GLN A 128 -6.16 -3.46 11.88
CA GLN A 128 -7.62 -3.62 12.02
C GLN A 128 -8.16 -4.79 11.20
N LEU A 129 -7.44 -5.19 10.14
CA LEU A 129 -7.80 -6.32 9.31
C LEU A 129 -7.20 -7.65 9.78
N TYR A 130 -6.14 -7.61 10.61
CA TYR A 130 -5.30 -8.78 10.89
C TYR A 130 -6.09 -10.06 11.15
N TYR A 131 -7.10 -10.05 12.04
CA TYR A 131 -7.90 -11.23 12.40
C TYR A 131 -8.99 -11.63 11.39
N ARG A 132 -9.30 -10.76 10.42
CA ARG A 132 -10.24 -11.05 9.32
C ARG A 132 -9.56 -11.75 8.14
N ILE A 133 -8.23 -11.66 8.06
CA ILE A 133 -7.45 -12.21 6.95
C ILE A 133 -7.52 -13.74 6.97
N ARG A 134 -7.82 -14.31 5.80
CA ARG A 134 -7.83 -15.76 5.54
C ARG A 134 -6.62 -16.17 4.73
N THR A 135 -6.22 -15.38 3.74
CA THR A 135 -5.12 -15.70 2.82
C THR A 135 -4.29 -14.45 2.58
N VAL A 136 -2.97 -14.62 2.59
CA VAL A 136 -2.00 -13.58 2.25
C VAL A 136 -1.29 -13.99 0.96
N VAL A 137 -1.20 -13.04 0.04
CA VAL A 137 -0.56 -13.20 -1.26
C VAL A 137 0.65 -12.29 -1.33
N GLY A 138 1.78 -12.84 -1.77
CA GLY A 138 2.99 -12.09 -2.10
C GLY A 138 3.69 -12.76 -3.27
N GLU A 139 4.25 -11.96 -4.16
CA GLU A 139 4.92 -12.41 -5.39
C GLU A 139 4.00 -13.33 -6.23
N ASN A 140 2.71 -12.96 -6.33
CA ASN A 140 1.67 -13.72 -7.03
C ASN A 140 1.48 -15.17 -6.49
N GLN A 141 1.89 -15.42 -5.24
CA GLN A 141 1.78 -16.71 -4.58
C GLN A 141 1.09 -16.56 -3.24
N VAL A 142 0.32 -17.58 -2.86
CA VAL A 142 -0.12 -17.69 -1.48
C VAL A 142 1.12 -17.94 -0.61
N ILE A 143 1.42 -17.01 0.29
CA ILE A 143 2.57 -17.10 1.20
C ILE A 143 2.15 -17.47 2.62
N ALA A 144 0.91 -17.16 3.01
CA ALA A 144 0.39 -17.53 4.33
C ALA A 144 -1.14 -17.66 4.33
N LYS A 145 -1.65 -18.47 5.26
CA LYS A 145 -3.08 -18.74 5.41
C LYS A 145 -3.48 -18.89 6.86
N ARG A 146 -4.70 -18.46 7.14
CA ARG A 146 -5.44 -18.74 8.36
C ARG A 146 -6.60 -19.68 8.01
N LYS A 147 -6.70 -20.83 8.68
CA LYS A 147 -7.73 -21.83 8.39
C LYS A 147 -9.08 -21.45 8.99
N HIS A 148 -9.09 -21.05 10.26
CA HIS A 148 -10.29 -20.59 10.97
C HIS A 148 -10.10 -19.18 11.55
N PRO A 149 -11.15 -18.37 11.73
CA PRO A 149 -11.03 -16.98 12.19
C PRO A 149 -10.30 -16.79 13.53
N LYS A 150 -10.31 -17.81 14.40
CA LYS A 150 -9.66 -17.79 15.71
C LYS A 150 -8.20 -18.28 15.68
N ASP A 151 -7.74 -18.81 14.55
CA ASP A 151 -6.38 -19.32 14.42
C ASP A 151 -5.39 -18.17 14.18
N GLU A 152 -4.10 -18.46 14.33
CA GLU A 152 -3.06 -17.57 13.83
C GLU A 152 -2.86 -17.73 12.32
N LEU A 153 -2.24 -16.71 11.74
CA LEU A 153 -1.86 -16.70 10.34
C LEU A 153 -0.51 -17.41 10.20
N ILE A 154 -0.44 -18.46 9.38
CA ILE A 154 0.74 -19.35 9.30
C ILE A 154 1.28 -19.38 7.88
N HIS A 155 2.60 -19.39 7.73
CA HIS A 155 3.25 -19.59 6.42
C HIS A 155 2.80 -20.90 5.77
N VAL A 156 2.53 -20.87 4.46
CA VAL A 156 2.22 -22.10 3.72
C VAL A 156 3.51 -22.78 3.24
N SER A 157 3.58 -24.10 3.44
CA SER A 157 4.72 -24.92 3.04
C SER A 157 4.75 -25.23 1.53
N ARG A 158 3.58 -25.28 0.88
CA ARG A 158 3.46 -25.43 -0.58
C ARG A 158 2.73 -24.22 -1.16
N ARG A 159 3.44 -23.44 -1.96
CA ARG A 159 2.89 -22.24 -2.59
C ARG A 159 2.11 -22.62 -3.82
N ARG A 160 0.90 -22.09 -3.91
CA ARG A 160 0.10 -22.13 -5.13
C ARG A 160 0.18 -20.75 -5.76
N LEU A 161 0.49 -20.72 -7.05
CA LEU A 161 0.32 -19.52 -7.86
C LEU A 161 -1.15 -19.11 -7.78
N VAL A 162 -1.38 -17.82 -7.63
CA VAL A 162 -2.70 -17.23 -7.80
C VAL A 162 -2.85 -17.00 -9.31
N GLN A 163 -3.77 -17.73 -9.94
CA GLN A 163 -4.21 -17.36 -11.29
C GLN A 163 -5.01 -16.06 -11.15
N GLN A 164 -4.56 -15.03 -11.86
CA GLN A 164 -5.23 -13.73 -11.94
C GLN A 164 -6.57 -13.86 -12.69
#